data_AF-C3YF84-F1
#
_entry.id   AF-C3YF84-F1
#
_cell.length_a   1.000
_cell.length_b   1.000
_cell.length_c   1.000
_cell.angle_alpha   90.00
_cell.angle_beta   90.00
_cell.angle_gamma   90.00
#
_symmetry.space_group_name_H-M   'P 1'
#
loop_
_entity.id
_entity.type
_entity.pdbx_description
1 polymer ?
#
loop_
_entity_poly.entity_id
_entity_poly.type
_entity_poly.pdbx_seq_one_letter_code
_entity_poly.pdbx_strand_id
1 'polypeptide(L)'
;MNEPSNFVDGSTHGCPDNHLEKPPYTPAVVGGSLSAKTLCASSQQHLSTHYNLHNLYGHFEIIASHNALVSIRGTRPVVISRSTFPSSGRHGGHWLGDNKSSWKDMYYSIPGILNLNLFGIPLVGADICGFLQNTTEELCLRWQQLGAFYPFSRNHNDRPNRSQEPIVWSADTQKAIRSALLTRYSLLPHLYFLFHRASKMGEPVARPLFFQ
;
A
#
# COMPACT_ATOMS: atom_id res chain seq x y z
N MET A 1 -4.37 -7.15 5.06
CA MET A 1 -4.39 -7.76 6.40
C MET A 1 -3.25 -8.76 6.59
N ASN A 2 -2.16 -8.60 5.83
CA ASN A 2 -1.13 -9.62 5.68
C ASN A 2 0.20 -9.23 6.32
N GLU A 3 0.13 -8.42 7.37
CA GLU A 3 1.24 -8.17 8.27
C GLU A 3 1.78 -9.44 8.94
N PRO A 4 0.99 -10.45 9.40
CA PRO A 4 -0.47 -10.67 9.38
C PRO A 4 -1.19 -9.97 10.52
N SER A 5 -2.31 -9.31 10.20
CA SER A 5 -3.10 -8.58 11.20
C SER A 5 -4.01 -9.52 11.98
N ASN A 6 -4.06 -9.33 13.30
CA ASN A 6 -4.94 -10.04 14.22
C ASN A 6 -5.68 -9.04 15.12
N PHE A 7 -6.96 -9.27 15.40
CA PHE A 7 -7.75 -8.38 16.26
C PHE A 7 -7.46 -8.59 17.75
N VAL A 8 -7.04 -9.80 18.11
CA VAL A 8 -6.47 -10.14 19.42
C VAL A 8 -4.95 -10.19 19.33
N ASP A 9 -4.27 -9.98 20.44
CA ASP A 9 -2.81 -10.06 20.48
C ASP A 9 -2.39 -11.53 20.62
N GLY A 10 -1.67 -12.05 19.62
CA GLY A 10 -1.23 -13.43 19.60
C GLY A 10 -2.27 -14.42 19.10
N SER A 11 -3.06 -14.98 20.01
CA SER A 11 -4.09 -15.99 19.71
C SER A 11 -5.27 -15.88 20.66
N THR A 12 -6.35 -16.65 20.41
CA THR A 12 -7.50 -16.73 21.33
C THR A 12 -7.15 -17.28 22.72
N HIS A 13 -5.98 -17.90 22.87
CA HIS A 13 -5.48 -18.44 24.15
C HIS A 13 -4.24 -17.68 24.65
N GLY A 14 -3.94 -16.51 24.08
CA GLY A 14 -2.69 -15.78 24.33
C GLY A 14 -1.47 -16.46 23.70
N CYS A 15 -0.28 -16.11 24.20
CA CYS A 15 0.99 -16.69 23.77
C CYS A 15 1.73 -17.37 24.93
N PRO A 16 2.52 -18.42 24.66
CA PRO A 16 3.31 -19.09 25.69
C PRO A 16 4.38 -18.18 26.27
N ASP A 17 4.76 -18.38 27.53
CA ASP A 17 5.83 -17.60 28.15
C ASP A 17 7.22 -18.14 27.76
N ASN A 18 7.89 -17.48 26.83
CA ASN A 18 9.23 -17.86 26.38
C ASN A 18 10.02 -16.66 25.81
N HIS A 19 11.29 -16.89 25.50
CA HIS A 19 12.23 -15.88 25.02
C HIS A 19 11.93 -15.33 23.62
N LEU A 20 11.05 -15.96 22.82
CA LEU A 20 10.62 -15.42 21.53
C LEU A 20 9.46 -14.42 21.71
N GLU A 21 8.54 -14.68 22.64
CA GLU A 21 7.47 -13.73 22.97
C GLU A 21 7.99 -12.55 23.82
N LYS A 22 8.95 -12.83 24.71
CA LYS A 22 9.60 -11.84 25.58
C LYS A 22 11.12 -11.86 25.35
N PRO A 23 11.59 -11.36 24.20
CA PRO A 23 13.02 -11.29 23.93
C PRO A 23 13.73 -10.36 24.92
N PRO A 24 15.05 -10.53 25.14
CA PRO A 24 15.82 -9.66 26.02
C PRO A 24 15.83 -8.19 25.55
N TYR A 25 15.54 -7.95 24.27
CA TYR A 25 15.33 -6.63 23.71
C TYR A 25 14.09 -6.64 22.80
N THR A 26 13.12 -5.79 23.11
CA THR A 26 11.95 -5.54 22.26
C THR A 26 12.15 -4.19 21.58
N PRO A 27 12.18 -4.11 20.23
CA PRO A 27 12.20 -2.84 19.52
C PRO A 27 10.98 -1.98 19.90
N ALA A 28 11.04 -0.67 19.63
CA ALA A 28 9.95 0.27 19.92
C ALA A 28 8.74 0.11 18.97
N VAL A 29 8.12 -1.08 18.97
CA VAL A 29 6.92 -1.40 18.21
C VAL A 29 5.67 -0.85 18.90
N VAL A 30 4.66 -0.49 18.11
CA VAL A 30 3.36 -0.04 18.64
C VAL A 30 2.74 -1.17 19.48
N GLY A 31 2.27 -0.85 20.69
CA GLY A 31 1.74 -1.83 21.64
C GLY A 31 2.79 -2.48 22.53
N GLY A 32 4.09 -2.26 22.29
CA GLY A 32 5.18 -2.68 23.19
C GLY A 32 5.45 -4.18 23.27
N SER A 33 4.78 -4.99 22.44
CA SER A 33 4.97 -6.45 22.34
C SER A 33 5.03 -6.87 20.88
N LEU A 34 5.80 -7.93 20.58
CA LEU A 34 5.86 -8.49 19.22
C LEU A 34 4.54 -9.13 18.78
N SER A 35 3.70 -9.57 19.71
CA SER A 35 2.39 -10.18 19.42
C SER A 35 1.26 -9.14 19.25
N ALA A 36 1.54 -7.86 19.48
CA ALA A 36 0.54 -6.80 19.41
C ALA A 36 -0.07 -6.74 18.00
N LYS A 37 -1.38 -6.95 17.90
CA LYS A 37 -2.16 -7.00 16.65
C LYS A 37 -1.65 -7.97 15.58
N THR A 38 -0.95 -9.03 16.00
CA THR A 38 -0.47 -10.10 15.12
C THR A 38 -0.48 -11.46 15.83
N LEU A 39 0.20 -12.46 15.26
CA LEU A 39 0.29 -13.82 15.81
C LEU A 39 1.38 -13.91 16.90
N CYS A 40 1.35 -15.01 17.66
CA CYS A 40 2.43 -15.32 18.61
C CYS A 40 3.76 -15.50 17.87
N ALA A 41 4.84 -14.90 18.37
CA ALA A 41 6.15 -14.94 17.73
C ALA A 41 6.73 -16.37 17.69
N SER A 42 6.42 -17.20 18.67
CA SER A 42 6.83 -18.61 18.73
C SER A 42 6.00 -19.55 17.86
N SER A 43 4.97 -19.06 17.17
CA SER A 43 4.17 -19.89 16.25
C SER A 43 5.03 -20.45 15.12
N GLN A 44 4.77 -21.69 14.71
CA GLN A 44 5.58 -22.42 13.74
C GLN A 44 5.07 -22.20 12.33
N GLN A 45 5.98 -21.91 11.40
CA GLN A 45 5.73 -21.95 9.95
C GLN A 45 6.70 -22.93 9.30
N HIS A 46 6.51 -23.20 8.00
CA HIS A 46 7.27 -24.23 7.30
C HIS A 46 8.80 -24.05 7.37
N LEU A 47 9.30 -22.82 7.28
CA LEU A 47 10.74 -22.54 7.24
C LEU A 47 11.36 -22.24 8.61
N SER A 48 10.58 -21.67 9.53
CA SER A 48 11.05 -21.20 10.84
C SER A 48 9.85 -20.74 11.70
N THR A 49 10.11 -20.31 12.93
CA THR A 49 9.16 -19.56 13.77
C THR A 49 8.72 -18.24 13.15
N HIS A 50 7.55 -17.76 13.55
CA HIS A 50 7.01 -16.46 13.15
C HIS A 50 7.89 -15.30 13.61
N TYR A 51 8.61 -15.43 14.72
CA TYR A 51 9.60 -14.45 15.19
C TYR A 51 10.59 -14.07 14.08
N ASN A 52 11.09 -15.07 13.34
CA ASN A 52 12.03 -14.84 12.23
C ASN A 52 11.34 -14.45 10.92
N LEU A 53 10.08 -14.86 10.73
CA LEU A 53 9.39 -14.77 9.43
C LEU A 53 8.27 -13.72 9.38
N HIS A 54 7.98 -13.03 10.47
CA HIS A 54 6.87 -12.08 10.59
C HIS A 54 6.89 -11.05 9.45
N ASN A 55 8.02 -10.38 9.27
CA ASN A 55 8.20 -9.36 8.22
C ASN A 55 8.16 -9.91 6.79
N LEU A 56 8.22 -11.25 6.61
CA LEU A 56 8.14 -11.91 5.31
C LEU A 56 6.72 -12.41 4.98
N TYR A 57 5.76 -12.31 5.90
CA TYR A 57 4.44 -12.90 5.71
C TYR A 57 3.74 -12.36 4.44
N GLY A 58 3.61 -11.04 4.33
CA GLY A 58 3.04 -10.39 3.14
C GLY A 58 3.89 -10.58 1.89
N HIS A 59 5.21 -10.76 2.04
CA HIS A 59 6.11 -11.04 0.92
C HIS A 59 5.89 -12.45 0.36
N PHE A 60 5.72 -13.46 1.19
CA PHE A 60 5.40 -14.81 0.73
C PHE A 60 3.99 -14.89 0.15
N GLU A 61 3.02 -14.17 0.73
CA GLU A 61 1.66 -14.13 0.19
C GLU A 61 1.60 -13.47 -1.20
N ILE A 62 2.31 -12.35 -1.41
CA ILE A 62 2.32 -11.67 -2.72
C ILE A 62 2.99 -12.56 -3.79
N ILE A 63 4.04 -13.32 -3.44
CA ILE A 63 4.67 -14.30 -4.34
C ILE A 63 3.67 -15.41 -4.71
N ALA A 64 3.03 -16.02 -3.70
CA ALA A 64 2.06 -17.08 -3.91
C ALA A 64 0.89 -16.61 -4.79
N SER A 65 0.34 -15.43 -4.49
CA SER A 65 -0.76 -14.82 -5.23
C SER A 65 -0.38 -14.48 -6.67
N HIS A 66 0.82 -13.92 -6.87
CA HIS A 66 1.35 -13.64 -8.21
C HIS A 66 1.42 -14.91 -9.05
N ASN A 67 2.04 -15.97 -8.51
CA ASN A 67 2.21 -17.24 -9.23
C ASN A 67 0.87 -17.93 -9.53
N ALA A 68 -0.07 -17.90 -8.58
CA ALA A 68 -1.41 -18.42 -8.79
C ALA A 68 -2.13 -17.69 -9.95
N LEU A 69 -2.09 -16.36 -9.99
CA LEU A 69 -2.73 -15.58 -11.05
C LEU A 69 -2.07 -15.80 -12.41
N VAL A 70 -0.75 -15.95 -12.47
CA VAL A 70 -0.04 -16.34 -13.71
C VAL A 70 -0.55 -17.71 -14.19
N SER A 71 -0.64 -18.69 -13.30
CA SER A 71 -1.12 -20.04 -13.64
C SER A 71 -2.58 -20.05 -14.10
N ILE A 72 -3.46 -19.26 -13.46
CA ILE A 72 -4.89 -19.23 -13.78
C ILE A 72 -5.16 -18.46 -15.08
N ARG A 73 -4.46 -17.34 -15.31
CA ARG A 73 -4.80 -16.38 -16.38
C ARG A 73 -3.84 -16.37 -17.56
N GLY A 74 -2.65 -16.97 -17.44
CA GLY A 74 -1.62 -16.97 -18.49
C GLY A 74 -1.09 -15.59 -18.90
N THR A 75 -1.37 -14.55 -18.13
CA THR A 75 -1.05 -13.14 -18.44
C THR A 75 -0.46 -12.44 -17.22
N ARG A 76 0.14 -11.25 -17.42
CA ARG A 76 0.71 -10.46 -16.32
C ARG A 76 -0.34 -10.21 -15.23
N PRO A 77 -0.09 -10.59 -13.97
CA PRO A 77 -1.03 -10.37 -12.89
C PRO A 77 -0.93 -8.93 -12.37
N VAL A 78 -2.00 -8.48 -11.71
CA VAL A 78 -1.99 -7.27 -10.89
C VAL A 78 -2.32 -7.71 -9.48
N VAL A 79 -1.34 -7.65 -8.59
CA VAL A 79 -1.49 -7.92 -7.16
C VAL A 79 -1.13 -6.65 -6.42
N ILE A 80 -1.97 -6.23 -5.48
CA ILE A 80 -1.74 -5.05 -4.64
C ILE A 80 -1.73 -5.53 -3.19
N SER A 81 -0.59 -5.40 -2.52
CA SER A 81 -0.37 -5.90 -1.15
C SER A 81 -0.25 -4.78 -0.14
N ARG A 82 -0.73 -5.02 1.08
CA ARG A 82 -0.57 -4.07 2.20
C ARG A 82 0.81 -4.22 2.82
N SER A 83 1.12 -5.38 3.38
CA SER A 83 2.45 -5.68 3.91
C SER A 83 3.44 -5.99 2.79
N THR A 84 4.67 -5.50 2.93
CA THR A 84 5.75 -5.68 1.94
C THR A 84 7.10 -5.85 2.65
N PHE A 85 8.05 -6.47 1.94
CA PHE A 85 9.45 -6.62 2.32
C PHE A 85 10.33 -6.23 1.13
N PRO A 86 11.63 -5.92 1.28
CA PRO A 86 12.52 -5.74 0.15
C PRO A 86 12.30 -6.76 -0.97
N SER A 87 12.24 -6.28 -2.21
CA SER A 87 11.92 -7.05 -3.43
C SER A 87 10.46 -7.44 -3.65
N SER A 88 9.51 -7.10 -2.77
CA SER A 88 8.07 -7.34 -3.02
C SER A 88 7.58 -6.71 -4.33
N GLY A 89 8.18 -5.60 -4.78
CA GLY A 89 7.85 -4.93 -6.06
C GLY A 89 8.07 -5.78 -7.32
N ARG A 90 8.81 -6.90 -7.20
CA ARG A 90 8.95 -7.89 -8.30
C ARG A 90 7.65 -8.66 -8.55
N HIS A 91 6.76 -8.75 -7.56
CA HIS A 91 5.57 -9.59 -7.59
C HIS A 91 4.24 -8.81 -7.55
N GLY A 92 4.27 -7.53 -7.22
CA GLY A 92 3.07 -6.69 -7.26
C GLY A 92 3.32 -5.26 -6.80
N GLY A 93 2.24 -4.53 -6.60
CA GLY A 93 2.23 -3.15 -6.10
C GLY A 93 1.83 -3.05 -4.64
N HIS A 94 1.73 -1.81 -4.17
CA HIS A 94 1.41 -1.46 -2.80
C HIS A 94 0.45 -0.27 -2.76
N TRP A 95 -0.29 -0.12 -1.68
CA TRP A 95 -0.94 1.15 -1.35
C TRP A 95 -0.59 1.53 0.08
N LEU A 96 -0.49 2.82 0.37
CA LEU A 96 0.02 3.34 1.66
C LEU A 96 -0.88 3.04 2.88
N GLY A 97 -1.89 2.19 2.75
CA GLY A 97 -2.76 1.77 3.84
C GLY A 97 -3.87 2.77 4.18
N ASP A 98 -4.36 2.64 5.40
CA ASP A 98 -5.59 3.25 5.89
C ASP A 98 -5.34 4.73 6.29
N ASN A 99 -5.13 5.59 5.29
CA ASN A 99 -4.93 7.03 5.47
C ASN A 99 -6.23 7.76 5.86
N LYS A 100 -6.12 8.98 6.38
CA LYS A 100 -7.29 9.82 6.72
C LYS A 100 -7.61 10.81 5.60
N SER A 101 -8.87 11.20 5.51
CA SER A 101 -9.37 12.31 4.70
C SER A 101 -8.92 13.67 5.28
N SER A 102 -7.61 13.93 5.22
CA SER A 102 -6.98 15.14 5.73
C SER A 102 -5.92 15.69 4.78
N TRP A 103 -5.71 17.02 4.77
CA TRP A 103 -4.64 17.66 4.00
C TRP A 103 -3.25 17.14 4.39
N LYS A 104 -3.07 16.78 5.66
CA LYS A 104 -1.81 16.23 6.18
C LYS A 104 -1.52 14.87 5.53
N ASP A 105 -2.50 13.99 5.44
CA ASP A 105 -2.36 12.68 4.81
C ASP A 105 -2.15 12.79 3.30
N MET A 106 -2.82 13.74 2.63
CA MET A 106 -2.55 14.07 1.23
C MET A 106 -1.10 14.53 1.04
N TYR A 107 -0.58 15.39 1.92
CA TYR A 107 0.81 15.82 1.87
C TYR A 107 1.78 14.63 2.06
N TYR A 108 1.58 13.81 3.09
CA TYR A 108 2.48 12.68 3.38
C TYR A 108 2.39 11.52 2.38
N SER A 109 1.34 11.47 1.55
CA SER A 109 1.28 10.52 0.43
C SER A 109 2.44 10.69 -0.55
N ILE A 110 2.93 11.93 -0.76
CA ILE A 110 4.00 12.25 -1.72
C ILE A 110 5.31 11.59 -1.29
N PRO A 111 5.89 11.88 -0.11
CA PRO A 111 7.11 11.21 0.33
C PRO A 111 6.92 9.69 0.49
N GLY A 112 5.73 9.21 0.88
CA GLY A 112 5.44 7.78 0.93
C GLY A 112 5.59 7.10 -0.45
N ILE A 113 4.98 7.65 -1.49
CA ILE A 113 5.07 7.14 -2.86
C ILE A 113 6.50 7.23 -3.39
N LEU A 114 7.20 8.32 -3.13
CA LEU A 114 8.59 8.50 -3.54
C LEU A 114 9.51 7.47 -2.87
N ASN A 115 9.35 7.24 -1.57
CA ASN A 115 10.12 6.22 -0.83
C ASN A 115 9.89 4.82 -1.40
N LEU A 116 8.64 4.45 -1.68
CA LEU A 116 8.34 3.12 -2.24
C LEU A 116 8.89 2.95 -3.66
N ASN A 117 9.01 4.02 -4.44
CA ASN A 117 9.73 3.98 -5.71
C ASN A 117 11.23 3.73 -5.51
N LEU A 118 11.85 4.34 -4.50
CA LEU A 118 13.25 4.07 -4.12
C LEU A 118 13.44 2.64 -3.60
N PHE A 119 12.42 2.07 -2.95
CA PHE A 119 12.43 0.67 -2.48
C PHE A 119 12.12 -0.35 -3.60
N GLY A 120 11.99 0.10 -4.85
CA GLY A 120 11.73 -0.78 -5.99
C GLY A 120 10.29 -1.29 -6.08
N ILE A 121 9.32 -0.58 -5.49
CA ILE A 121 7.89 -0.86 -5.57
C ILE A 121 7.19 0.31 -6.29
N PRO A 122 7.39 0.47 -7.62
CA PRO A 122 6.95 1.66 -8.33
C PRO A 122 5.43 1.72 -8.54
N LEU A 123 4.73 0.57 -8.55
CA LEU A 123 3.27 0.53 -8.61
C LEU A 123 2.69 0.81 -7.23
N VAL A 124 2.68 2.08 -6.85
CA VAL A 124 2.26 2.54 -5.52
C VAL A 124 1.37 3.78 -5.58
N GLY A 125 0.48 3.91 -4.61
CA GLY A 125 -0.43 5.04 -4.43
C GLY A 125 -1.00 5.13 -3.01
N ALA A 126 -1.71 6.20 -2.73
CA ALA A 126 -2.56 6.33 -1.53
C ALA A 126 -4.03 6.24 -1.93
N ASP A 127 -4.91 6.00 -0.95
CA ASP A 127 -6.34 6.10 -1.18
C ASP A 127 -6.72 7.58 -1.37
N ILE A 128 -7.07 7.91 -2.61
CA ILE A 128 -7.38 9.27 -3.05
C ILE A 128 -8.66 9.74 -2.35
N CYS A 129 -8.63 10.99 -1.88
CA CYS A 129 -9.62 11.62 -0.99
C CYS A 129 -9.58 11.15 0.48
N GLY A 130 -8.84 10.06 0.78
CA GLY A 130 -8.68 9.48 2.10
C GLY A 130 -9.59 8.28 2.34
N PHE A 131 -9.09 7.30 3.09
CA PHE A 131 -9.83 6.09 3.44
C PHE A 131 -10.71 6.29 4.69
N LEU A 132 -10.13 6.81 5.78
CA LEU A 132 -10.83 7.07 7.04
C LEU A 132 -11.42 8.49 7.08
N GLN A 133 -12.58 8.65 7.72
CA GLN A 133 -13.27 9.93 7.91
C GLN A 133 -13.86 10.52 6.62
N ASN A 134 -14.83 11.42 6.76
CA ASN A 134 -15.46 12.09 5.62
C ASN A 134 -14.51 13.13 5.00
N THR A 135 -14.25 13.01 3.70
CA THR A 135 -13.60 14.08 2.93
C THR A 135 -14.51 15.30 2.74
N THR A 136 -13.90 16.44 2.42
CA THR A 136 -14.60 17.60 1.86
C THR A 136 -14.46 17.62 0.34
N GLU A 137 -15.32 18.37 -0.34
CA GLU A 137 -15.26 18.55 -1.79
C GLU A 137 -13.91 19.15 -2.23
N GLU A 138 -13.45 20.19 -1.53
CA GLU A 138 -12.17 20.84 -1.85
C GLU A 138 -10.98 19.88 -1.69
N LEU A 139 -10.93 19.14 -0.56
CA LEU A 139 -9.87 18.17 -0.34
C LEU A 139 -9.90 17.07 -1.41
N CYS A 140 -11.09 16.52 -1.71
CA CYS A 140 -11.20 15.46 -2.69
C CYS A 140 -10.84 15.95 -4.10
N LEU A 141 -11.23 17.17 -4.48
CA LEU A 141 -10.80 17.81 -5.72
C LEU A 141 -9.26 17.88 -5.81
N ARG A 142 -8.59 18.41 -4.78
CA ARG A 142 -7.12 18.52 -4.76
C ARG A 142 -6.44 17.16 -4.78
N TRP A 143 -6.98 16.21 -4.03
CA TRP A 143 -6.42 14.87 -3.97
C TRP A 143 -6.62 14.12 -5.28
N GLN A 144 -7.74 14.31 -5.99
CA GLN A 144 -7.93 13.73 -7.33
C GLN A 144 -6.97 14.34 -8.37
N GLN A 145 -6.70 15.65 -8.29
CA GLN A 145 -5.69 16.30 -9.12
C GLN A 145 -4.29 15.70 -8.90
N LEU A 146 -3.88 15.55 -7.64
CA LEU A 146 -2.60 14.92 -7.27
C LEU A 146 -2.58 13.42 -7.64
N GLY A 147 -3.62 12.70 -7.25
CA GLY A 147 -3.74 11.25 -7.34
C GLY A 147 -3.86 10.73 -8.78
N ALA A 148 -4.26 11.59 -9.73
CA ALA A 148 -4.13 11.30 -11.16
C ALA A 148 -2.68 11.04 -11.59
N PHE A 149 -1.69 11.53 -10.84
CA PHE A 149 -0.26 11.33 -11.12
C PHE A 149 0.40 10.25 -10.23
N TYR A 150 -0.34 9.60 -9.33
CA TYR A 150 0.18 8.42 -8.65
C TYR A 150 0.38 7.26 -9.64
N PRO A 151 1.48 6.50 -9.55
CA PRO A 151 1.65 5.32 -10.40
C PRO A 151 0.47 4.33 -10.29
N PHE A 152 0.02 4.04 -9.07
CA PHE A 152 -1.25 3.36 -8.78
C PHE A 152 -2.29 4.40 -8.32
N SER A 153 -3.34 4.60 -9.09
CA SER A 153 -4.36 5.64 -8.86
C SER A 153 -5.70 4.99 -8.51
N ARG A 154 -6.12 5.09 -7.24
CA ARG A 154 -7.36 4.50 -6.71
C ARG A 154 -8.02 5.47 -5.73
N ASN A 155 -9.32 5.72 -5.92
CA ASN A 155 -10.18 6.27 -4.88
C ASN A 155 -10.81 5.09 -4.12
N HIS A 156 -10.66 5.07 -2.80
CA HIS A 156 -11.15 4.02 -1.92
C HIS A 156 -11.58 4.64 -0.60
N ASN A 157 -12.64 4.10 0.01
CA ASN A 157 -13.33 4.72 1.14
C ASN A 157 -13.72 3.65 2.16
N ASP A 158 -13.73 4.01 3.45
CA ASP A 158 -14.25 3.14 4.49
C ASP A 158 -15.79 3.15 4.53
N ARG A 159 -16.37 2.04 4.97
CA ARG A 159 -17.81 1.78 4.96
C ARG A 159 -18.70 2.83 5.66
N PRO A 160 -18.33 3.43 6.80
CA PRO A 160 -19.21 4.37 7.50
C PRO A 160 -19.15 5.80 6.93
N ASN A 161 -18.22 6.08 6.02
CA ASN A 161 -18.05 7.43 5.48
C ASN A 161 -19.08 7.75 4.40
N ARG A 162 -19.28 9.05 4.15
CA ARG A 162 -20.03 9.55 2.99
C ARG A 162 -19.34 9.15 1.70
N SER A 163 -20.14 8.95 0.65
CA SER A 163 -19.68 8.76 -0.72
C SER A 163 -18.68 9.84 -1.16
N GLN A 164 -17.68 9.42 -1.95
CA GLN A 164 -16.59 10.30 -2.41
C GLN A 164 -16.14 10.00 -3.85
N GLU A 165 -16.93 9.21 -4.59
CA GLU A 165 -16.75 8.96 -6.01
C GLU A 165 -16.81 10.29 -6.78
N PRO A 166 -16.03 10.49 -7.86
CA PRO A 166 -16.02 11.76 -8.58
C PRO A 166 -17.39 12.34 -8.92
N ILE A 167 -18.37 11.48 -9.20
CA ILE A 167 -19.72 11.84 -9.64
C ILE A 167 -20.61 12.45 -8.54
N VAL A 168 -20.23 12.37 -7.26
CA VAL A 168 -21.08 12.89 -6.16
C VAL A 168 -20.87 14.39 -5.88
N TRP A 169 -19.83 14.98 -6.45
CA TRP A 169 -19.45 16.37 -6.23
C TRP A 169 -20.16 17.34 -7.20
N SER A 170 -19.97 18.65 -7.01
CA SER A 170 -20.53 19.65 -7.92
C SER A 170 -20.06 19.46 -9.37
N ALA A 171 -20.83 20.00 -10.32
CA ALA A 171 -20.48 19.90 -11.74
C ALA A 171 -19.09 20.48 -12.07
N ASP A 172 -18.69 21.56 -11.39
CA ASP A 172 -17.37 22.17 -11.56
C ASP A 172 -16.24 21.27 -11.04
N THR A 173 -16.42 20.68 -9.86
CA THR A 173 -15.48 19.69 -9.32
C THR A 173 -15.39 18.46 -10.20
N GLN A 174 -16.51 17.93 -10.68
CA GLN A 174 -16.55 16.82 -11.64
C GLN A 174 -15.77 17.14 -12.91
N LYS A 175 -15.94 18.35 -13.46
CA LYS A 175 -15.21 18.80 -14.66
C LYS A 175 -13.71 18.86 -14.41
N ALA A 176 -13.28 19.38 -13.26
CA ALA A 176 -11.87 19.47 -12.90
C ALA A 176 -11.24 18.08 -12.66
N ILE A 177 -11.93 17.18 -11.94
CA ILE A 177 -11.48 15.79 -11.75
C ILE A 177 -11.37 15.06 -13.10
N ARG A 178 -12.38 15.21 -13.97
CA ARG A 178 -12.37 14.64 -15.32
C ARG A 178 -11.16 15.14 -16.13
N SER A 179 -10.83 16.43 -16.05
CA SER A 179 -9.65 16.98 -16.73
C SER A 179 -8.34 16.34 -16.26
N ALA A 180 -8.15 16.18 -14.95
CA ALA A 180 -6.98 15.50 -14.38
C ALA A 180 -6.88 14.04 -14.83
N LEU A 181 -8.01 13.32 -14.81
CA LEU A 181 -8.07 11.93 -15.28
C LEU A 181 -7.77 11.84 -16.79
N LEU A 182 -8.37 12.68 -17.63
CA LEU A 182 -8.09 12.67 -19.06
C LEU A 182 -6.61 12.96 -19.37
N THR A 183 -5.99 13.84 -18.58
CA THR A 183 -4.53 14.09 -18.66
C THR A 183 -3.73 12.84 -18.28
N ARG A 184 -4.11 12.12 -17.21
CA ARG A 184 -3.49 10.84 -16.89
C ARG A 184 -3.63 9.85 -18.06
N TYR A 185 -4.83 9.72 -18.62
CA TYR A 185 -5.10 8.78 -19.70
C TYR A 185 -4.31 9.10 -20.98
N SER A 186 -4.13 10.38 -21.31
CA SER A 186 -3.28 10.78 -22.45
C SER A 186 -1.79 10.49 -22.21
N LEU A 187 -1.35 10.47 -20.95
CA LEU A 187 0.03 10.16 -20.55
C LEU A 187 0.29 8.67 -20.29
N LEU A 188 -0.71 7.78 -20.41
CA LEU A 188 -0.52 6.33 -20.19
C LEU A 188 0.61 5.72 -21.02
N PRO A 189 0.84 6.06 -22.31
CA PRO A 189 1.99 5.56 -23.06
C PRO A 189 3.34 5.92 -22.40
N HIS A 190 3.46 7.16 -21.90
CA HIS A 190 4.66 7.60 -21.19
C HIS A 190 4.80 6.92 -19.84
N LEU A 191 3.72 6.84 -19.05
CA LEU A 191 3.72 6.15 -17.76
C LEU A 191 4.12 4.68 -17.92
N TYR A 192 3.61 4.00 -18.96
CA TYR A 192 3.96 2.61 -19.25
C TYR A 192 5.43 2.46 -19.67
N PHE A 193 5.97 3.41 -20.45
CA PHE A 193 7.40 3.45 -20.76
C PHE A 193 8.27 3.61 -19.50
N LEU A 194 7.86 4.44 -18.54
CA LEU A 194 8.56 4.55 -17.25
C LEU A 194 8.52 3.22 -16.48
N PHE A 195 7.38 2.52 -16.45
CA PHE A 195 7.29 1.18 -15.86
C PHE A 195 8.15 0.14 -16.60
N HIS A 196 8.30 0.26 -17.92
CA HIS A 196 9.24 -0.56 -18.68
C HIS A 196 10.69 -0.33 -18.22
N ARG A 197 11.11 0.94 -18.09
CA ARG A 197 12.45 1.29 -17.57
C ARG A 197 12.64 0.83 -16.14
N ALA A 198 11.64 0.96 -15.28
CA ALA A 198 11.66 0.41 -13.92
C ALA A 198 11.90 -1.10 -13.93
N SER A 199 11.16 -1.83 -14.78
CA SER A 199 11.28 -3.29 -14.88
C SER A 199 12.61 -3.77 -15.48
N LYS A 200 13.26 -2.98 -16.35
CA LYS A 200 14.48 -3.40 -17.07
C LYS A 200 15.76 -2.84 -16.49
N MET A 201 15.70 -1.65 -15.90
CA MET A 201 16.88 -0.90 -15.44
C MET A 201 16.80 -0.51 -13.95
N GLY A 202 15.71 -0.84 -13.25
CA GLY A 202 15.57 -0.54 -11.83
C GLY A 202 15.31 0.94 -11.52
N GLU A 203 14.84 1.71 -12.51
CA GLU A 203 14.57 3.13 -12.33
C GLU A 203 13.24 3.41 -11.59
N PRO A 204 13.17 4.45 -10.75
CA PRO A 204 11.92 4.88 -10.14
C PRO A 204 10.95 5.48 -11.17
N VAL A 205 9.65 5.23 -11.02
CA VAL A 205 8.60 5.79 -11.90
C VAL A 205 8.19 7.18 -11.42
N ALA A 206 7.74 7.29 -10.18
CA ALA A 206 7.62 8.58 -9.50
C ALA A 206 8.97 8.91 -8.85
N ARG A 207 9.54 10.08 -9.16
CA ARG A 207 10.93 10.41 -8.85
C ARG A 207 11.02 11.69 -8.01
N PRO A 208 11.85 11.71 -6.96
CA PRO A 208 12.12 12.94 -6.24
C PRO A 208 12.99 13.86 -7.12
N LEU A 209 12.89 15.17 -6.92
CA LEU A 209 13.62 16.14 -7.75
C LEU A 209 15.14 15.98 -7.65
N PHE A 210 15.68 15.55 -6.50
CA PHE A 210 17.12 15.35 -6.32
C PHE A 210 17.70 14.16 -7.12
N PHE A 211 16.85 13.34 -7.77
CA PHE A 211 17.29 12.26 -8.66
C PHE A 211 17.53 12.73 -10.10
N GLN A 212 17.24 13.99 -10.44
CA GLN A 212 17.47 14.61 -11.75
C GLN A 212 18.59 15.65 -11.66
#